data_AF-A0A803N2P1-F1
#
_entry.id   AF-A0A803N2P1-F1
#
_cell.length_a   1.000
_cell.length_b   1.000
_cell.length_c   1.000
_cell.angle_alpha   90.00
_cell.angle_beta   90.00
_cell.angle_gamma   90.00
#
_symmetry.space_group_name_H-M   'P 1'
#
loop_
_entity.id
_entity.type
_entity.pdbx_description
1 polymer ?
#
loop_
_entity_poly.entity_id
_entity_poly.type
_entity_poly.pdbx_seq_one_letter_code
_entity_poly.pdbx_strand_id
1 'polypeptide(L)'
;MMEKKKIDEDDSGPSSPKLVDRFGFIKPESSSSPDQLKRSKSTSGSEREERRVRKWRKMIGVGGSDWKHFVRRKPLVVKRRVRKGIPDCLRGLVWQLISGSRDLLLMNPGVYEQLVIYETSASELDIIRDISRTFPSHVFFQQRHGPGQRSLYNVLKAYSVYDRDVGYVQGMGFIAGLLLLYMSEEDAFWLLVALLKGAVHAPMEGLYLSGLPLVQQYLFQFDLLVKEYLPKLGDHFSQELINPSMYASQWFITVFSYSFPFHLALRIWDVFLYEGVKVVFRVGLALLKSCQDDLTKLPFESLIHALKNFPEEVMDPDTLLPLAYSIKISKRLEELKLEYEKVHGKEGQSIITRGKQKQLLERNGSSRHSKQAEKQKGGLIQSPEAVLLQKLSLRRHFSHRKAEYDKLDGSVTQSGQELQRRDSQLMSRHATS
;
A
#
# COMPACT_ATOMS: atom_id res chain seq x y z
N MET A 1 16.47 -45.46 49.34
CA MET A 1 15.05 -45.20 48.97
C MET A 1 15.03 -43.95 48.11
N MET A 2 14.44 -44.05 46.92
CA MET A 2 14.39 -42.99 45.90
C MET A 2 13.47 -41.86 46.35
N GLU A 3 13.96 -40.61 46.38
CA GLU A 3 13.11 -39.42 46.45
C GLU A 3 12.53 -39.12 45.05
N LYS A 4 11.22 -39.30 44.91
CA LYS A 4 10.45 -38.91 43.72
C LYS A 4 10.34 -37.39 43.67
N LYS A 5 10.95 -36.79 42.66
CA LYS A 5 10.70 -35.42 42.20
C LYS A 5 9.24 -35.31 41.75
N LYS A 6 8.44 -34.48 42.45
CA LYS A 6 7.11 -34.05 42.00
C LYS A 6 7.30 -33.08 40.84
N ILE A 7 6.72 -33.42 39.69
CA ILE A 7 6.62 -32.56 38.52
C ILE A 7 5.37 -31.73 38.75
N ASP A 8 5.52 -30.40 38.83
CA ASP A 8 4.39 -29.47 38.78
C ASP A 8 3.88 -29.44 37.34
N GLU A 9 2.73 -30.07 37.11
CA GLU A 9 1.92 -29.86 35.91
C GLU A 9 1.24 -28.50 36.02
N ASP A 10 1.71 -27.54 35.22
CA ASP A 10 1.05 -26.26 34.97
C ASP A 10 -0.21 -26.51 34.15
N ASP A 11 -1.30 -26.86 34.84
CA ASP A 11 -2.67 -26.95 34.31
C ASP A 11 -3.14 -25.54 33.94
N SER A 12 -2.76 -25.11 32.73
CA SER A 12 -3.27 -23.90 32.10
C SER A 12 -4.73 -24.14 31.69
N GLY A 13 -5.63 -23.88 32.64
CA GLY A 13 -7.07 -23.89 32.42
C GLY A 13 -7.48 -23.05 31.20
N PRO A 14 -8.69 -23.28 30.63
CA PRO A 14 -9.11 -22.63 29.40
C PRO A 14 -9.15 -21.12 29.58
N SER A 15 -8.21 -20.43 28.93
CA SER A 15 -8.15 -18.97 28.89
C SER A 15 -9.51 -18.41 28.48
N SER A 16 -10.02 -17.45 29.23
CA SER A 16 -11.25 -16.72 28.91
C SER A 16 -11.25 -16.28 27.43
N PRO A 17 -12.39 -16.37 26.72
CA PRO A 17 -12.45 -15.96 25.33
C PRO A 17 -12.13 -14.46 25.23
N LYS A 18 -10.94 -14.13 24.72
CA LYS A 18 -10.52 -12.75 24.48
C LYS A 18 -11.54 -12.07 23.57
N LEU A 19 -12.09 -10.95 24.01
CA LEU A 19 -13.00 -10.15 23.21
C LEU A 19 -12.26 -9.60 21.99
N VAL A 20 -12.66 -10.04 20.80
CA VAL A 20 -12.15 -9.53 19.52
C VAL A 20 -13.15 -8.60 18.86
N ASP A 21 -12.65 -7.61 18.13
CA ASP A 21 -13.47 -6.80 17.25
C ASP A 21 -13.87 -7.56 15.97
N ARG A 22 -14.67 -6.91 15.11
CA ARG A 22 -15.15 -7.51 13.86
C ARG A 22 -14.05 -7.84 12.83
N PHE A 23 -12.84 -7.33 13.04
CA PHE A 23 -11.69 -7.51 12.17
C PHE A 23 -10.67 -8.48 12.77
N GLY A 24 -10.90 -9.01 13.98
CA GLY A 24 -10.00 -9.96 14.63
C GLY A 24 -8.94 -9.32 15.54
N PHE A 25 -9.04 -8.03 15.86
CA PHE A 25 -8.17 -7.38 16.83
C PHE A 25 -8.69 -7.56 18.26
N ILE A 26 -7.80 -7.90 19.18
CA ILE A 26 -8.12 -8.08 20.60
C ILE A 26 -8.39 -6.71 21.23
N LYS A 27 -9.51 -6.59 21.95
CA LYS A 27 -9.87 -5.39 22.69
C LYS A 27 -9.25 -5.42 24.10
N PRO A 28 -8.74 -4.27 24.61
CA PRO A 28 -8.33 -4.17 26.00
C PRO A 28 -9.54 -4.29 26.94
N GLU A 29 -9.37 -5.03 28.04
CA GLU A 29 -10.43 -5.38 29.00
C GLU A 29 -11.08 -4.16 29.70
N SER A 30 -10.45 -2.98 29.66
CA SER A 30 -10.96 -1.75 30.29
C SER A 30 -11.99 -0.96 29.47
N SER A 31 -12.32 -1.40 28.25
CA SER A 31 -13.28 -0.71 27.36
C SER A 31 -14.74 -1.15 27.55
N SER A 32 -15.02 -2.02 28.53
CA SER A 32 -16.35 -2.55 28.77
C SER A 32 -17.22 -1.60 29.61
N SER A 33 -17.80 -0.59 28.97
CA SER A 33 -19.09 -0.06 29.43
C SER A 33 -20.19 -1.06 29.03
N PRO A 34 -21.08 -1.51 29.94
CA PRO A 34 -22.15 -2.48 29.63
C PRO A 34 -23.12 -2.01 28.52
N ASP A 35 -23.12 -0.72 28.19
CA ASP A 35 -23.96 -0.12 27.14
C ASP A 35 -23.45 -0.32 25.70
N GLN A 36 -22.17 -0.64 25.48
CA GLN A 36 -21.64 -0.80 24.11
C GLN A 36 -21.85 -2.21 23.52
N LEU A 37 -22.13 -3.21 24.36
CA LEU A 37 -22.42 -4.58 23.91
C LEU A 37 -23.84 -4.76 23.34
N LYS A 38 -24.69 -3.71 23.41
CA LYS A 38 -26.08 -3.73 22.90
C LYS A 38 -26.37 -2.78 21.74
N ARG A 39 -25.37 -2.29 20.99
CA ARG A 39 -25.62 -1.90 19.59
C ARG A 39 -25.66 -3.15 18.72
N SER A 40 -26.70 -3.94 18.96
CA SER A 40 -27.23 -4.90 18.01
C SER A 40 -27.23 -4.24 16.62
N LYS A 41 -26.74 -4.96 15.61
CA LYS A 41 -26.89 -4.55 14.21
C LYS A 41 -28.35 -4.14 14.03
N SER A 42 -28.62 -2.85 13.88
CA SER A 42 -29.95 -2.41 13.52
C SER A 42 -30.31 -3.17 12.23
N THR A 43 -31.52 -3.72 12.15
CA THR A 43 -31.99 -4.50 11.00
C THR A 43 -31.71 -3.73 9.69
N SER A 44 -31.89 -2.41 9.74
CA SER A 44 -31.54 -1.46 8.68
C SER A 44 -30.06 -1.46 8.24
N GLY A 45 -29.11 -1.60 9.17
CA GLY A 45 -27.68 -1.66 8.88
C GLY A 45 -27.28 -2.95 8.17
N SER A 46 -27.83 -4.08 8.63
CA SER A 46 -27.62 -5.39 8.00
C SER A 46 -28.19 -5.44 6.58
N GLU A 47 -29.43 -4.96 6.39
CA GLU A 47 -30.05 -4.86 5.07
C GLU A 47 -29.28 -3.95 4.11
N ARG A 48 -28.75 -2.82 4.61
CA ARG A 48 -27.93 -1.91 3.81
C ARG A 48 -26.65 -2.59 3.34
N GLU A 49 -25.98 -3.35 4.21
CA GLU A 49 -24.79 -4.11 3.87
C GLU A 49 -25.08 -5.19 2.82
N GLU A 50 -26.16 -5.95 2.99
CA GLU A 50 -26.56 -6.99 2.05
C GLU A 50 -26.91 -6.40 0.67
N ARG A 51 -27.64 -5.27 0.63
CA ARG A 51 -27.90 -4.52 -0.61
C ARG A 51 -26.60 -4.07 -1.29
N ARG A 52 -25.56 -3.70 -0.54
CA ARG A 52 -24.23 -3.39 -1.11
C ARG A 52 -23.58 -4.64 -1.69
N VAL A 53 -23.59 -5.76 -0.97
CA VAL A 53 -23.02 -7.04 -1.43
C VAL A 53 -23.66 -7.49 -2.74
N ARG A 54 -25.00 -7.51 -2.83
CA ARG A 54 -25.71 -7.89 -4.08
C ARG A 54 -25.34 -6.99 -5.26
N LYS A 55 -25.27 -5.68 -5.00
CA LYS A 55 -24.85 -4.68 -6.00
C LYS A 55 -23.43 -4.95 -6.50
N TRP A 56 -22.50 -5.29 -5.62
CA TRP A 56 -21.12 -5.64 -5.96
C TRP A 56 -21.02 -6.96 -6.69
N ARG A 57 -21.70 -8.03 -6.25
CA ARG A 57 -21.75 -9.33 -6.95
C ARG A 57 -22.19 -9.18 -8.41
N LYS A 58 -23.21 -8.36 -8.67
CA LYS A 58 -23.67 -8.03 -10.03
C LYS A 58 -22.62 -7.31 -10.89
N MET A 59 -21.67 -6.58 -10.27
CA MET A 59 -20.59 -5.91 -11.02
C MET A 59 -19.45 -6.86 -11.35
N ILE A 60 -19.07 -7.70 -10.39
CA ILE A 60 -17.90 -8.57 -10.53
C ILE A 60 -18.24 -9.86 -11.29
N GLY A 61 -19.50 -10.30 -11.30
CA GLY A 61 -19.87 -11.58 -11.88
C GLY A 61 -19.41 -12.76 -11.02
N VAL A 62 -19.72 -13.99 -11.45
CA VAL A 62 -19.27 -15.19 -10.72
C VAL A 62 -17.75 -15.27 -10.83
N GLY A 63 -17.09 -15.28 -9.68
CA GLY A 63 -15.63 -15.35 -9.62
C GLY A 63 -14.89 -14.21 -10.33
N GLY A 64 -15.53 -13.07 -10.63
CA GLY A 64 -14.86 -11.94 -11.30
C GLY A 64 -14.99 -11.89 -12.83
N SER A 65 -15.76 -12.80 -13.45
CA SER A 65 -15.90 -12.91 -14.92
C SER A 65 -16.33 -11.63 -15.62
N ASP A 66 -17.19 -10.84 -14.97
CA ASP A 66 -17.84 -9.68 -15.59
C ASP A 66 -17.10 -8.38 -15.30
N TRP A 67 -16.11 -8.42 -14.41
CA TRP A 67 -15.41 -7.24 -13.89
C TRP A 67 -14.86 -6.35 -15.01
N LYS A 68 -14.04 -6.92 -15.91
CA LYS A 68 -13.41 -6.17 -17.01
C LYS A 68 -14.46 -5.50 -17.91
N HIS A 69 -15.54 -6.22 -18.23
CA HIS A 69 -16.65 -5.69 -19.03
C HIS A 69 -17.38 -4.55 -18.30
N PHE A 70 -17.69 -4.72 -17.01
CA PHE A 70 -18.43 -3.75 -16.22
C PHE A 70 -17.63 -2.46 -16.02
N VAL A 71 -16.33 -2.57 -15.70
CA VAL A 71 -15.44 -1.41 -15.54
C VAL A 71 -15.39 -0.57 -16.81
N ARG A 72 -15.24 -1.22 -17.97
CA ARG A 72 -15.23 -0.53 -19.27
C ARG A 72 -16.54 0.20 -19.56
N ARG A 73 -17.68 -0.39 -19.22
CA ARG A 73 -19.00 0.20 -19.52
C ARG A 73 -19.47 1.23 -18.50
N LYS A 74 -19.10 1.08 -17.23
CA LYS A 74 -19.64 1.88 -16.12
C LYS A 74 -18.54 2.35 -15.15
N PRO A 75 -17.46 2.99 -15.63
CA PRO A 75 -16.30 3.36 -14.78
C PRO A 75 -16.68 4.32 -13.64
N LEU A 76 -17.60 5.25 -13.88
CA LEU A 76 -18.09 6.19 -12.85
C LEU A 76 -18.87 5.49 -11.73
N VAL A 77 -19.60 4.42 -12.05
CA VAL A 77 -20.33 3.63 -11.05
C VAL A 77 -19.35 2.85 -10.18
N VAL A 78 -18.31 2.27 -10.79
CA VAL A 78 -17.24 1.56 -10.08
C VAL A 78 -16.56 2.52 -9.11
N LYS A 79 -16.05 3.66 -9.62
CA LYS A 79 -15.40 4.69 -8.81
C LYS A 79 -16.25 5.13 -7.62
N ARG A 80 -17.54 5.41 -7.85
CA ARG A 80 -18.48 5.80 -6.79
C ARG A 80 -18.65 4.71 -5.74
N ARG A 81 -18.70 3.44 -6.14
CA ARG A 81 -18.89 2.31 -5.22
C ARG A 81 -17.63 1.98 -4.44
N VAL A 82 -16.46 2.06 -5.08
CA VAL A 82 -15.16 1.96 -4.39
C VAL A 82 -15.03 3.04 -3.31
N ARG A 83 -15.30 4.31 -3.65
CA ARG A 83 -15.28 5.42 -2.67
C ARG A 83 -16.29 5.25 -1.52
N LYS A 84 -17.43 4.59 -1.78
CA LYS A 84 -18.42 4.22 -0.74
C LYS A 84 -18.02 3.02 0.12
N GLY A 85 -16.91 2.36 -0.20
CA GLY A 85 -16.39 1.19 0.51
C GLY A 85 -16.82 -0.12 -0.15
N ILE A 86 -15.83 -1.00 -0.30
CA ILE A 86 -16.04 -2.39 -0.72
C ILE A 86 -16.57 -3.17 0.49
N PRO A 87 -17.64 -3.99 0.33
CA PRO A 87 -18.09 -4.89 1.39
C PRO A 87 -16.95 -5.78 1.86
N ASP A 88 -16.84 -5.95 3.17
CA ASP A 88 -15.70 -6.59 3.80
C ASP A 88 -15.43 -8.00 3.25
N CYS A 89 -16.48 -8.83 3.15
CA CYS A 89 -16.43 -10.17 2.57
C CYS A 89 -16.05 -10.24 1.08
N LEU A 90 -16.02 -9.12 0.36
CA LEU A 90 -15.67 -9.06 -1.07
C LEU A 90 -14.29 -8.47 -1.32
N ARG A 91 -13.59 -7.94 -0.30
CA ARG A 91 -12.27 -7.30 -0.48
C ARG A 91 -11.24 -8.23 -1.08
N GLY A 92 -11.11 -9.45 -0.57
CA GLY A 92 -10.17 -10.44 -1.10
C GLY A 92 -10.24 -10.58 -2.62
N LEU A 93 -11.45 -10.78 -3.15
CA LEU A 93 -11.66 -10.88 -4.60
C LEU A 93 -11.55 -9.53 -5.33
N VAL A 94 -12.20 -8.48 -4.82
CA VAL A 94 -12.26 -7.19 -5.51
C VAL A 94 -10.88 -6.54 -5.59
N TRP A 95 -10.07 -6.62 -4.53
CA TRP A 95 -8.71 -6.10 -4.49
C TRP A 95 -7.82 -6.76 -5.53
N GLN A 96 -7.92 -8.08 -5.72
CA GLN A 96 -7.19 -8.78 -6.79
C GLN A 96 -7.63 -8.34 -8.19
N LEU A 97 -8.94 -8.10 -8.38
CA LEU A 97 -9.50 -7.68 -9.67
C LEU A 97 -9.11 -6.25 -10.03
N ILE A 98 -9.05 -5.33 -9.06
CA ILE A 98 -8.74 -3.91 -9.30
C ILE A 98 -7.24 -3.65 -9.38
N SER A 99 -6.41 -4.44 -8.69
CA SER A 99 -4.95 -4.37 -8.76
C SER A 99 -4.38 -5.08 -9.98
N GLY A 100 -5.16 -5.95 -10.61
CA GLY A 100 -4.70 -6.81 -11.70
C GLY A 100 -3.82 -7.98 -11.23
N SER A 101 -3.73 -8.24 -9.92
CA SER A 101 -2.89 -9.33 -9.38
C SER A 101 -3.38 -10.72 -9.78
N ARG A 102 -4.70 -10.88 -9.97
CA ARG A 102 -5.26 -12.15 -10.44
C ARG A 102 -4.77 -12.52 -11.83
N ASP A 103 -4.64 -11.55 -12.73
CA ASP A 103 -4.08 -11.80 -14.06
C ASP A 103 -2.61 -12.24 -13.93
N LEU A 104 -1.84 -11.61 -13.02
CA LEU A 104 -0.43 -12.00 -12.79
C LEU A 104 -0.30 -13.42 -12.26
N LEU A 105 -1.13 -13.81 -11.29
CA LEU A 105 -1.15 -15.17 -10.74
C LEU A 105 -1.42 -16.19 -11.86
N LEU A 106 -2.48 -15.98 -12.65
CA LEU A 106 -2.85 -16.90 -13.74
C LEU A 106 -1.78 -17.02 -14.83
N MET A 107 -1.01 -15.95 -15.06
CA MET A 107 0.07 -15.93 -16.05
C MET A 107 1.37 -16.59 -15.55
N ASN A 108 1.51 -16.83 -14.25
CA ASN A 108 2.77 -17.27 -13.63
C ASN A 108 2.55 -18.42 -12.63
N PRO A 109 1.94 -19.54 -13.08
CA PRO A 109 1.68 -20.68 -12.20
C PRO A 109 2.99 -21.25 -11.63
N GLY A 110 3.00 -21.57 -10.34
CA GLY A 110 4.13 -22.22 -9.65
C GLY A 110 5.29 -21.29 -9.28
N VAL A 111 5.32 -20.04 -9.74
CA VAL A 111 6.42 -19.11 -9.44
C VAL A 111 6.50 -18.79 -7.94
N TYR A 112 5.36 -18.57 -7.29
CA TYR A 112 5.34 -18.31 -5.85
C TYR A 112 5.92 -19.48 -5.06
N GLU A 113 5.43 -20.69 -5.34
CA GLU A 113 5.93 -21.93 -4.74
C GLU A 113 7.44 -22.08 -4.95
N GLN A 114 7.92 -21.82 -6.16
CA GLN A 114 9.34 -21.91 -6.47
C GLN A 114 10.19 -20.96 -5.61
N LEU A 115 9.76 -19.71 -5.45
CA LEU A 115 10.45 -18.68 -4.67
C LEU A 115 10.44 -19.00 -3.17
N VAL A 116 9.34 -19.53 -2.65
CA VAL A 116 9.22 -19.86 -1.23
C VAL A 116 10.04 -21.10 -0.87
N ILE A 117 10.01 -22.14 -1.70
CA ILE A 117 10.60 -23.44 -1.36
C ILE A 117 12.09 -23.50 -1.70
N TYR A 118 12.47 -23.06 -2.89
CA TYR A 118 13.81 -23.38 -3.44
C TYR A 118 14.81 -22.24 -3.34
N GLU A 119 14.37 -21.02 -3.10
CA GLU A 119 15.24 -19.84 -3.05
C GLU A 119 15.54 -19.40 -1.61
N THR A 120 16.70 -18.74 -1.44
CA THR A 120 17.12 -18.16 -0.17
C THR A 120 17.07 -16.63 -0.23
N SER A 121 16.62 -16.00 0.86
CA SER A 121 16.54 -14.54 0.96
C SER A 121 17.73 -14.01 1.74
N ALA A 122 18.38 -12.96 1.21
CA ALA A 122 19.40 -12.20 1.94
C ALA A 122 18.79 -11.37 3.09
N SER A 123 17.47 -11.20 3.12
CA SER A 123 16.76 -10.35 4.09
C SER A 123 16.04 -11.15 5.18
N GLU A 124 16.32 -12.45 5.31
CA GLU A 124 15.63 -13.36 6.24
C GLU A 124 15.60 -12.82 7.69
N LEU A 125 16.74 -12.34 8.20
CA LEU A 125 16.83 -11.82 9.56
C LEU A 125 16.03 -10.53 9.78
N ASP A 126 16.00 -9.64 8.78
CA ASP A 126 15.24 -8.40 8.86
C ASP A 126 13.73 -8.66 8.79
N ILE A 127 13.32 -9.63 7.96
CA ILE A 127 11.93 -10.09 7.89
C ILE A 127 11.51 -10.67 9.25
N ILE A 128 12.30 -11.56 9.85
CA ILE A 128 12.01 -12.18 11.16
C ILE A 128 11.83 -11.13 12.25
N ARG A 129 12.66 -10.08 12.26
CA ARG A 129 12.57 -8.98 13.23
C ARG A 129 11.24 -8.22 13.13
N ASP A 130 10.69 -8.11 11.92
CA ASP A 130 9.53 -7.27 11.64
C ASP A 130 8.18 -7.98 11.73
N ILE A 131 8.17 -9.30 11.59
CA ILE A 131 6.95 -10.09 11.68
C ILE A 131 6.28 -9.93 13.04
N SER A 132 7.05 -9.97 14.13
CA SER A 132 6.52 -9.91 15.51
C SER A 132 5.82 -8.59 15.84
N ARG A 133 6.16 -7.51 15.13
CA ARG A 133 5.60 -6.17 15.31
C ARG A 133 4.49 -5.83 14.30
N THR A 134 4.16 -6.73 13.39
CA THR A 134 3.11 -6.53 12.37
C THR A 134 1.76 -7.04 12.88
N PHE A 135 0.81 -6.11 13.14
CA PHE A 135 -0.51 -6.40 13.71
C PHE A 135 -0.49 -7.34 14.94
N PRO A 136 0.33 -7.06 15.98
CA PRO A 136 0.58 -8.00 17.07
C PRO A 136 -0.67 -8.32 17.92
N SER A 137 -1.68 -7.44 17.93
CA SER A 137 -2.95 -7.63 18.63
C SER A 137 -4.01 -8.37 17.79
N HIS A 138 -3.72 -8.73 16.55
CA HIS A 138 -4.64 -9.46 15.68
C HIS A 138 -4.51 -10.97 15.89
N VAL A 139 -5.63 -11.69 16.06
CA VAL A 139 -5.63 -13.14 16.38
C VAL A 139 -4.84 -14.02 15.41
N PHE A 140 -4.80 -13.65 14.13
CA PHE A 140 -4.03 -14.38 13.11
C PHE A 140 -2.51 -14.21 13.25
N PHE A 141 -2.03 -13.07 13.77
CA PHE A 141 -0.61 -12.73 13.86
C PHE A 141 -0.04 -12.79 15.29
N GLN A 142 -0.90 -12.84 16.31
CA GLN A 142 -0.51 -12.81 17.73
C GLN A 142 0.39 -13.99 18.11
N GLN A 143 0.12 -15.19 17.59
CA GLN A 143 0.89 -16.37 17.95
C GLN A 143 2.28 -16.31 17.30
N ARG A 144 3.32 -16.23 18.14
CA ARG A 144 4.72 -16.32 17.70
C ARG A 144 4.95 -17.62 16.95
N HIS A 145 5.52 -17.54 15.74
CA HIS A 145 5.70 -18.68 14.84
C HIS A 145 4.40 -19.39 14.43
N GLY A 146 3.24 -18.79 14.69
CA GLY A 146 1.93 -19.31 14.29
C GLY A 146 1.71 -19.23 12.77
N PRO A 147 0.58 -19.76 12.27
CA PRO A 147 0.26 -19.77 10.85
C PRO A 147 0.35 -18.39 10.18
N GLY A 148 -0.21 -17.34 10.78
CA GLY A 148 -0.19 -16.01 10.16
C GLY A 148 1.20 -15.39 10.10
N GLN A 149 2.05 -15.58 11.12
CA GLN A 149 3.45 -15.14 11.08
C GLN A 149 4.26 -15.91 10.03
N ARG A 150 4.01 -17.22 9.85
CA ARG A 150 4.64 -18.04 8.81
C ARG A 150 4.21 -17.61 7.42
N SER A 151 2.92 -17.35 7.20
CA SER A 151 2.45 -16.85 5.91
C SER A 151 2.99 -15.46 5.58
N LEU A 152 3.07 -14.57 6.59
CA LEU A 152 3.70 -13.27 6.42
C LEU A 152 5.19 -13.40 6.06
N TYR A 153 5.90 -14.30 6.73
CA TYR A 153 7.30 -14.63 6.39
C TYR A 153 7.44 -15.08 4.95
N ASN A 154 6.64 -16.06 4.51
CA ASN A 154 6.73 -16.62 3.17
C ASN A 154 6.48 -15.57 2.08
N VAL A 155 5.45 -14.73 2.24
CA VAL A 155 5.14 -13.66 1.27
C VAL A 155 6.30 -12.68 1.16
N LEU A 156 6.84 -12.21 2.29
CA LEU A 156 7.94 -11.25 2.31
C LEU A 156 9.25 -11.85 1.78
N LYS A 157 9.54 -13.11 2.16
CA LYS A 157 10.68 -13.88 1.65
C LYS A 157 10.57 -14.01 0.13
N ALA A 158 9.45 -14.51 -0.39
CA ALA A 158 9.24 -14.68 -1.82
C ALA A 158 9.39 -13.36 -2.58
N TYR A 159 8.83 -12.27 -2.07
CA TYR A 159 8.98 -10.97 -2.70
C TYR A 159 10.44 -10.50 -2.74
N SER A 160 11.16 -10.64 -1.61
CA SER A 160 12.57 -10.22 -1.53
C SER A 160 13.48 -10.95 -2.51
N VAL A 161 13.16 -12.19 -2.86
CA VAL A 161 13.86 -12.97 -3.87
C VAL A 161 13.40 -12.59 -5.28
N TYR A 162 12.09 -12.42 -5.47
CA TYR A 162 11.50 -12.02 -6.75
C TYR A 162 12.13 -10.70 -7.25
N ASP A 163 12.28 -9.73 -6.36
CA ASP A 163 12.80 -8.41 -6.63
C ASP A 163 14.03 -8.09 -5.76
N ARG A 164 15.18 -8.70 -6.08
CA ARG A 164 16.41 -8.55 -5.29
C ARG A 164 16.97 -7.12 -5.19
N ASP A 165 16.60 -6.24 -6.12
CA ASP A 165 17.00 -4.83 -6.08
C ASP A 165 16.30 -4.07 -4.93
N VAL A 166 15.06 -4.46 -4.63
CA VAL A 166 14.32 -3.99 -3.45
C VAL A 166 14.64 -4.84 -2.23
N GLY A 167 14.65 -6.17 -2.39
CA GLY A 167 14.74 -7.12 -1.29
C GLY A 167 13.55 -6.97 -0.33
N TYR A 168 13.84 -6.84 0.95
CA TYR A 168 12.88 -6.48 1.98
C TYR A 168 13.29 -5.17 2.64
N VAL A 169 12.33 -4.28 2.85
CA VAL A 169 12.48 -3.03 3.57
C VAL A 169 11.42 -2.91 4.65
N GLN A 170 11.81 -2.37 5.79
CA GLN A 170 10.92 -2.12 6.91
C GLN A 170 9.64 -1.38 6.47
N GLY A 171 8.51 -1.89 6.92
CA GLY A 171 7.18 -1.36 6.58
C GLY A 171 6.43 -2.22 5.57
N MET A 172 7.13 -2.99 4.73
CA MET A 172 6.49 -3.94 3.80
C MET A 172 5.64 -4.99 4.53
N GLY A 173 6.02 -5.36 5.76
CA GLY A 173 5.25 -6.26 6.61
C GLY A 173 3.79 -5.81 6.82
N PHE A 174 3.54 -4.51 7.02
CA PHE A 174 2.18 -4.00 7.22
C PHE A 174 1.32 -4.04 5.95
N ILE A 175 1.94 -3.96 4.77
CA ILE A 175 1.25 -4.13 3.48
C ILE A 175 0.91 -5.61 3.29
N ALA A 176 1.90 -6.50 3.39
CA ALA A 176 1.68 -7.94 3.23
C ALA A 176 0.72 -8.50 4.29
N GLY A 177 0.84 -8.06 5.54
CA GLY A 177 -0.04 -8.46 6.64
C GLY A 177 -1.49 -8.06 6.39
N LEU A 178 -1.74 -6.83 5.92
CA LEU A 178 -3.11 -6.38 5.59
C LEU A 178 -3.71 -7.22 4.46
N LEU A 179 -2.91 -7.59 3.45
CA LEU A 179 -3.36 -8.44 2.35
C LEU A 179 -3.72 -9.85 2.83
N LEU A 180 -2.88 -10.45 3.66
CA LEU A 180 -3.08 -11.79 4.23
C LEU A 180 -4.34 -11.91 5.10
N LEU A 181 -4.89 -10.80 5.61
CA LEU A 181 -6.18 -10.81 6.31
C LEU A 181 -7.38 -11.01 5.38
N TYR A 182 -7.19 -10.88 4.07
CA TYR A 182 -8.29 -10.93 3.08
C TYR A 182 -8.10 -11.95 1.97
N MET A 183 -6.92 -12.54 1.80
CA MET A 183 -6.66 -13.47 0.71
C MET A 183 -5.61 -14.52 1.10
N SER A 184 -5.44 -15.53 0.25
CA SER A 184 -4.44 -16.57 0.44
C SER A 184 -3.02 -16.02 0.37
N GLU A 185 -2.06 -16.83 0.79
CA GLU A 185 -0.64 -16.47 0.79
C GLU A 185 -0.12 -16.09 -0.60
N GLU A 186 -0.43 -16.91 -1.62
CA GLU A 186 -0.02 -16.65 -3.01
C GLU A 186 -0.74 -15.43 -3.60
N ASP A 187 -2.04 -15.26 -3.31
CA ASP A 187 -2.79 -14.08 -3.76
C ASP A 187 -2.18 -12.78 -3.20
N ALA A 188 -1.80 -12.79 -1.92
CA ALA A 188 -1.18 -11.66 -1.25
C ALA A 188 0.18 -11.32 -1.86
N PHE A 189 1.00 -12.34 -2.18
CA PHE A 189 2.25 -12.17 -2.91
C PHE A 189 2.03 -11.50 -4.27
N TRP A 190 1.10 -12.00 -5.09
CA TRP A 190 0.86 -11.43 -6.41
C TRP A 190 0.28 -10.02 -6.35
N LEU A 191 -0.49 -9.70 -5.31
CA LEU A 191 -0.99 -8.34 -5.12
C LEU A 191 0.11 -7.38 -4.66
N LEU A 192 1.03 -7.84 -3.80
CA LEU A 192 2.24 -7.08 -3.48
C LEU A 192 3.10 -6.83 -4.73
N VAL A 193 3.31 -7.85 -5.58
CA VAL A 193 3.99 -7.69 -6.87
C VAL A 193 3.26 -6.69 -7.77
N ALA A 194 1.93 -6.79 -7.87
CA ALA A 194 1.13 -5.88 -8.68
C ALA A 194 1.27 -4.42 -8.26
N LEU A 195 1.35 -4.15 -6.96
CA LEU A 195 1.56 -2.82 -6.41
C LEU A 195 2.97 -2.29 -6.71
N LEU A 196 3.99 -3.07 -6.36
CA LEU A 196 5.35 -2.58 -6.39
C LEU A 196 5.89 -2.49 -7.82
N LYS A 197 5.55 -3.45 -8.68
CA LYS A 197 5.95 -3.46 -10.11
C LYS A 197 5.03 -2.69 -11.04
N GLY A 198 3.89 -2.19 -10.53
CA GLY A 198 2.97 -1.35 -11.31
C GLY A 198 2.17 -2.10 -12.36
N ALA A 199 1.27 -2.99 -11.92
CA ALA A 199 0.39 -3.75 -12.81
C ALA A 199 -0.75 -2.92 -13.42
N VAL A 200 -1.20 -1.89 -12.70
CA VAL A 200 -2.32 -1.00 -13.07
C VAL A 200 -1.92 0.46 -12.88
N HIS A 201 -1.32 0.81 -11.73
CA HIS A 201 -0.80 2.15 -11.44
C HIS A 201 0.72 2.21 -11.62
N ALA A 202 1.30 3.41 -11.52
CA ALA A 202 2.75 3.59 -11.56
C ALA A 202 3.45 2.71 -10.50
N PRO A 203 4.62 2.11 -10.83
CA PRO A 203 5.37 1.27 -9.89
C PRO A 203 5.68 1.99 -8.59
N MET A 204 5.56 1.26 -7.48
CA MET A 204 5.82 1.77 -6.12
C MET A 204 7.09 1.22 -5.50
N GLU A 205 7.82 0.35 -6.18
CA GLU A 205 9.12 -0.19 -5.77
C GLU A 205 10.12 0.88 -5.31
N GLY A 206 10.08 2.08 -5.90
CA GLY A 206 10.91 3.21 -5.50
C GLY A 206 10.68 3.70 -4.05
N LEU A 207 9.61 3.27 -3.38
CA LEU A 207 9.41 3.50 -1.94
C LEU A 207 10.34 2.65 -1.08
N TYR A 208 10.90 1.58 -1.65
CA TYR A 208 11.69 0.57 -0.96
C TYR A 208 13.06 0.32 -1.62
N LEU A 209 13.38 1.04 -2.71
CA LEU A 209 14.74 1.04 -3.25
C LEU A 209 15.69 1.78 -2.30
N SER A 210 16.98 1.45 -2.39
CA SER A 210 18.03 2.13 -1.64
C SER A 210 17.96 3.66 -1.83
N GLY A 211 18.06 4.39 -0.73
CA GLY A 211 17.86 5.85 -0.69
C GLY A 211 16.40 6.31 -0.67
N LEU A 212 15.43 5.40 -0.77
CA LEU A 212 13.98 5.69 -0.72
C LEU A 212 13.54 6.81 -1.69
N PRO A 213 13.96 6.78 -2.97
CA PRO A 213 13.79 7.91 -3.89
C PRO A 213 12.33 8.37 -4.04
N LEU A 214 11.39 7.42 -4.05
CA LEU A 214 9.97 7.76 -4.21
C LEU A 214 9.39 8.32 -2.91
N VAL A 215 9.91 7.93 -1.74
CA VAL A 215 9.52 8.56 -0.46
C VAL A 215 9.96 10.01 -0.45
N GLN A 216 11.22 10.30 -0.82
CA GLN A 216 11.73 11.67 -0.88
C GLN A 216 10.91 12.54 -1.83
N GLN A 217 10.61 12.03 -3.03
CA GLN A 217 9.74 12.72 -3.99
C GLN A 217 8.36 12.99 -3.40
N TYR A 218 7.73 11.99 -2.78
CA TYR A 218 6.38 12.16 -2.22
C TYR A 218 6.36 13.14 -1.06
N LEU A 219 7.37 13.14 -0.19
CA LEU A 219 7.49 14.10 0.90
C LEU A 219 7.71 15.53 0.39
N PHE A 220 8.52 15.71 -0.67
CA PHE A 220 8.68 17.00 -1.35
C PHE A 220 7.34 17.51 -1.91
N GLN A 221 6.63 16.65 -2.65
CA GLN A 221 5.32 16.99 -3.20
C GLN A 221 4.32 17.31 -2.08
N PHE A 222 4.35 16.55 -0.99
CA PHE A 222 3.44 16.75 0.14
C PHE A 222 3.71 18.06 0.88
N ASP A 223 4.98 18.42 1.10
CA ASP A 223 5.37 19.70 1.72
C ASP A 223 4.78 20.90 0.97
N LEU A 224 4.96 20.93 -0.35
CA LEU A 224 4.47 22.01 -1.19
C LEU A 224 2.94 22.04 -1.25
N LEU A 225 2.29 20.88 -1.28
CA LEU A 225 0.83 20.81 -1.19
C LEU A 225 0.29 21.30 0.16
N VAL A 226 0.99 21.06 1.27
CA VAL A 226 0.59 21.61 2.59
C VAL A 226 0.66 23.13 2.55
N LYS A 227 1.76 23.71 2.04
CA LYS A 227 1.92 25.17 1.90
C LYS A 227 0.86 25.79 0.98
N GLU A 228 0.46 25.10 -0.09
CA GLU A 228 -0.57 25.59 -1.02
C GLU A 228 -1.99 25.49 -0.46
N TYR A 229 -2.35 24.35 0.15
CA TYR A 229 -3.73 24.08 0.58
C TYR A 229 -4.02 24.52 2.02
N LEU A 230 -2.99 24.65 2.86
CA LEU A 230 -3.08 24.96 4.30
C LEU A 230 -2.00 26.00 4.65
N PRO A 231 -1.99 27.20 4.03
CA PRO A 231 -0.86 28.14 4.09
C PRO A 231 -0.45 28.53 5.51
N LYS A 232 -1.42 28.83 6.38
CA LYS A 232 -1.14 29.14 7.80
C LYS A 232 -0.40 28.00 8.52
N LEU A 233 -0.76 26.75 8.23
CA LEU A 233 -0.11 25.58 8.80
C LEU A 233 1.27 25.35 8.17
N GLY A 234 1.41 25.55 6.85
CA GLY A 234 2.68 25.45 6.14
C GLY A 234 3.71 26.48 6.62
N ASP A 235 3.27 27.71 6.90
CA ASP A 235 4.10 28.76 7.48
C ASP A 235 4.53 28.39 8.90
N HIS A 236 3.59 27.92 9.72
CA HIS A 236 3.89 27.44 11.08
C HIS A 236 4.87 26.27 11.08
N PHE A 237 4.69 25.28 10.19
CA PHE A 237 5.63 24.18 10.02
C PHE A 237 7.02 24.68 9.62
N SER A 238 7.10 25.72 8.80
CA SER A 238 8.39 26.31 8.41
C SER A 238 9.07 27.04 9.58
N GLN A 239 8.29 27.73 10.42
CA GLN A 239 8.79 28.39 11.64
C GLN A 239 9.29 27.39 12.68
N GLU A 240 8.54 26.31 12.89
CA GLU A 240 8.88 25.22 13.82
C GLU A 240 9.84 24.18 13.21
N LEU A 241 10.34 24.40 12.00
CA LEU A 241 11.28 23.50 11.29
C LEU A 241 10.76 22.05 11.13
N ILE A 242 9.44 21.88 10.99
CA ILE A 242 8.78 20.60 10.79
C ILE A 242 8.98 20.12 9.36
N ASN A 243 9.67 18.99 9.20
CA ASN A 243 9.81 18.33 7.91
C ASN A 243 8.80 17.17 7.77
N PRO A 244 8.12 16.99 6.62
CA PRO A 244 7.21 15.86 6.41
C PRO A 244 7.80 14.48 6.68
N SER A 245 9.11 14.28 6.52
CA SER A 245 9.77 13.01 6.84
C SER A 245 9.58 12.58 8.30
N MET A 246 9.37 13.53 9.22
CA MET A 246 9.22 13.29 10.65
C MET A 246 7.87 12.65 11.03
N TYR A 247 6.85 12.76 10.18
CA TYR A 247 5.49 12.28 10.48
C TYR A 247 4.80 11.54 9.33
N ALA A 248 5.06 11.89 8.06
CA ALA A 248 4.32 11.38 6.91
C ALA A 248 4.97 10.20 6.19
N SER A 249 6.25 9.88 6.46
CA SER A 249 6.97 8.78 5.77
C SER A 249 6.20 7.45 5.83
N GLN A 250 5.69 7.10 7.02
CA GLN A 250 4.93 5.86 7.20
C GLN A 250 3.57 5.87 6.50
N TRP A 251 2.97 7.03 6.26
CA TRP A 251 1.70 7.13 5.54
C TRP A 251 1.85 6.64 4.10
N PHE A 252 2.97 6.98 3.45
CA PHE A 252 3.30 6.53 2.11
C PHE A 252 3.82 5.10 2.09
N ILE A 253 4.76 4.77 2.97
CA ILE A 253 5.42 3.45 3.02
C ILE A 253 4.44 2.32 3.38
N THR A 254 3.42 2.60 4.18
CA THR A 254 2.47 1.56 4.63
C THR A 254 1.04 1.81 4.12
N VAL A 255 0.82 2.89 3.37
CA VAL A 255 -0.53 3.29 2.93
C VAL A 255 -1.49 3.33 4.14
N PHE A 256 -1.03 3.99 5.21
CA PHE A 256 -1.71 4.12 6.50
C PHE A 256 -1.97 2.81 7.27
N SER A 257 -1.47 1.65 6.86
CA SER A 257 -1.77 0.38 7.56
C SER A 257 -1.00 0.16 8.86
N TYR A 258 -0.02 1.01 9.20
CA TYR A 258 0.76 0.89 10.43
C TYR A 258 0.08 1.48 11.67
N SER A 259 -0.15 2.80 11.71
CA SER A 259 -0.53 3.52 12.94
C SER A 259 -1.98 4.00 12.97
N PHE A 260 -2.79 3.72 11.94
CA PHE A 260 -4.16 4.20 11.85
C PHE A 260 -5.17 3.10 12.19
N PRO A 261 -6.38 3.46 12.64
CA PRO A 261 -7.44 2.49 12.88
C PRO A 261 -7.66 1.58 11.66
N PHE A 262 -7.71 0.27 11.90
CA PHE A 262 -7.72 -0.72 10.80
C PHE A 262 -8.89 -0.50 9.82
N HIS A 263 -10.08 -0.19 10.33
CA HIS A 263 -11.25 0.10 9.51
C HIS A 263 -11.07 1.31 8.58
N LEU A 264 -10.29 2.33 8.98
CA LEU A 264 -9.91 3.46 8.13
C LEU A 264 -8.90 3.01 7.08
N ALA A 265 -7.86 2.28 7.47
CA ALA A 265 -6.87 1.73 6.54
C ALA A 265 -7.55 0.95 5.40
N LEU A 266 -8.51 0.07 5.72
CA LEU A 266 -9.27 -0.67 4.69
C LEU A 266 -10.00 0.23 3.69
N ARG A 267 -10.59 1.33 4.16
CA ARG A 267 -11.31 2.27 3.30
C ARG A 267 -10.37 3.12 2.44
N ILE A 268 -9.19 3.45 2.96
CA ILE A 268 -8.11 4.07 2.18
C ILE A 268 -7.64 3.09 1.11
N TRP A 269 -7.39 1.83 1.49
CA TRP A 269 -6.93 0.75 0.60
C TRP A 269 -7.90 0.44 -0.54
N ASP A 270 -9.21 0.41 -0.27
CA ASP A 270 -10.26 0.27 -1.29
C ASP A 270 -10.04 1.29 -2.42
N VAL A 271 -9.78 2.56 -2.06
CA VAL A 271 -9.63 3.66 -3.03
C VAL A 271 -8.22 3.72 -3.59
N PHE A 272 -7.20 3.42 -2.81
CA PHE A 272 -5.80 3.41 -3.21
C PHE A 272 -5.56 2.40 -4.34
N LEU A 273 -6.06 1.18 -4.19
CA LEU A 273 -5.92 0.15 -5.22
C LEU A 273 -6.63 0.53 -6.54
N TYR A 274 -7.70 1.34 -6.48
CA TYR A 274 -8.46 1.75 -7.67
C TYR A 274 -7.97 3.08 -8.29
N GLU A 275 -7.61 4.07 -7.48
CA GLU A 275 -7.28 5.43 -7.93
C GLU A 275 -5.77 5.76 -7.87
N GLY A 276 -4.97 4.89 -7.27
CA GLY A 276 -3.53 5.03 -7.09
C GLY A 276 -3.14 5.92 -5.89
N VAL A 277 -1.84 6.18 -5.78
CA VAL A 277 -1.20 6.83 -4.63
C VAL A 277 -1.73 8.23 -4.31
N LYS A 278 -2.36 8.93 -5.26
CA LYS A 278 -2.95 10.27 -5.03
C LYS A 278 -3.95 10.31 -3.88
N VAL A 279 -4.58 9.20 -3.52
CA VAL A 279 -5.46 9.15 -2.35
C VAL A 279 -4.67 9.34 -1.05
N VAL A 280 -3.43 8.88 -0.98
CA VAL A 280 -2.58 8.98 0.22
C VAL A 280 -2.30 10.45 0.54
N PHE A 281 -1.92 11.22 -0.48
CA PHE A 281 -1.76 12.68 -0.39
C PHE A 281 -3.05 13.38 0.06
N ARG A 282 -4.19 13.03 -0.55
CA ARG A 282 -5.49 13.62 -0.20
C ARG A 282 -5.90 13.35 1.23
N VAL A 283 -5.68 12.12 1.72
CA VAL A 283 -5.98 11.74 3.10
C VAL A 283 -5.06 12.47 4.07
N GLY A 284 -3.75 12.54 3.79
CA GLY A 284 -2.81 13.31 4.61
C GLY A 284 -3.20 14.79 4.72
N LEU A 285 -3.54 15.44 3.59
CA LEU A 285 -4.00 16.83 3.59
C LEU A 285 -5.34 17.00 4.33
N ALA A 286 -6.26 16.04 4.22
CA ALA A 286 -7.54 16.10 4.91
C ALA A 286 -7.39 15.93 6.43
N LEU A 287 -6.48 15.07 6.90
CA LEU A 287 -6.14 14.93 8.31
C LEU A 287 -5.58 16.24 8.86
N LEU A 288 -4.57 16.80 8.19
CA LEU A 288 -3.97 18.08 8.59
C LEU A 288 -4.99 19.21 8.59
N LYS A 289 -5.86 19.27 7.56
CA LYS A 289 -6.92 20.28 7.46
C LYS A 289 -7.92 20.17 8.62
N SER A 290 -8.22 18.96 9.07
CA SER A 290 -9.19 18.73 10.15
C SER A 290 -8.66 19.15 11.52
N CYS A 291 -7.33 19.20 11.69
CA CYS A 291 -6.67 19.57 12.95
C CYS A 291 -5.92 20.91 12.88
N GLN A 292 -6.03 21.65 11.77
CA GLN A 292 -5.16 22.81 11.48
C GLN A 292 -5.22 23.88 12.59
N ASP A 293 -6.40 24.16 13.14
CA ASP A 293 -6.58 25.21 14.15
C ASP A 293 -5.88 24.89 15.47
N ASP A 294 -5.66 23.62 15.77
CA ASP A 294 -4.93 23.19 16.97
C ASP A 294 -3.44 23.07 16.66
N LEU A 295 -3.08 22.45 15.53
CA LEU A 295 -1.69 22.27 15.13
C LEU A 295 -0.93 23.59 14.97
N THR A 296 -1.60 24.66 14.54
CA THR A 296 -1.00 26.00 14.38
C THR A 296 -0.62 26.70 15.69
N LYS A 297 -1.04 26.16 16.84
CA LYS A 297 -0.75 26.73 18.17
C LYS A 297 0.36 25.98 18.90
N LEU A 298 0.79 24.83 18.39
CA LEU A 298 1.68 23.92 19.09
C LEU A 298 3.15 24.20 18.74
N PRO A 299 4.06 24.23 19.72
CA PRO A 299 5.50 24.26 19.45
C PRO A 299 6.00 22.89 18.97
N PHE A 300 7.20 22.85 18.41
CA PHE A 300 7.82 21.69 17.76
C PHE A 300 7.52 20.33 18.41
N GLU A 301 7.84 20.14 19.70
CA GLU A 301 7.69 18.83 20.37
C GLU A 301 6.24 18.36 20.44
N SER A 302 5.34 19.26 20.88
CA SER A 302 3.90 18.98 20.98
C SER A 302 3.27 18.80 19.60
N LEU A 303 3.76 19.53 18.60
CA LEU A 303 3.32 19.43 17.23
C LEU A 303 3.69 18.07 16.61
N ILE A 304 4.93 17.61 16.78
CA ILE A 304 5.35 16.28 16.33
C ILE A 304 4.54 15.18 17.02
N HIS A 305 4.26 15.33 18.32
CA HIS A 305 3.41 14.38 19.04
C HIS A 305 1.98 14.34 18.46
N ALA A 306 1.37 15.50 18.20
CA ALA A 306 0.03 15.59 17.61
C ALA A 306 -0.03 15.01 16.19
N LEU A 307 0.99 15.26 15.37
CA LEU A 307 1.08 14.72 14.00
C LEU A 307 1.25 13.19 13.93
N LYS A 308 1.70 12.57 15.04
CA LYS A 308 1.79 11.11 15.18
C LYS A 308 0.54 10.49 15.80
N ASN A 309 -0.30 11.29 16.47
CA ASN A 309 -1.45 10.82 17.24
C ASN A 309 -2.67 11.71 16.96
N PHE A 310 -3.31 11.51 15.81
CA PHE A 310 -4.55 12.22 15.48
C PHE A 310 -5.71 11.77 16.38
N PRO A 311 -6.64 12.68 16.73
CA PRO A 311 -7.88 12.33 17.43
C PRO A 311 -8.71 11.28 16.67
N GLU A 312 -9.43 10.41 17.37
CA GLU A 312 -10.25 9.37 16.72
C GLU A 312 -11.38 9.95 15.87
N GLU A 313 -11.93 11.10 16.26
CA GLU A 313 -13.06 11.77 15.61
C GLU A 313 -12.70 12.22 14.19
N VAL A 314 -11.46 12.68 13.97
CA VAL A 314 -10.98 13.10 12.64
C VAL A 314 -10.62 11.92 11.74
N MET A 315 -10.53 10.71 12.31
CA MET A 315 -10.20 9.47 11.61
C MET A 315 -11.43 8.67 11.18
N ASP A 316 -12.65 9.17 11.37
CA ASP A 316 -13.87 8.55 10.83
C ASP A 316 -13.82 8.51 9.29
N PRO A 317 -13.81 7.32 8.65
CA PRO A 317 -13.73 7.22 7.19
C PRO A 317 -14.90 7.88 6.45
N ASP A 318 -16.08 7.96 7.08
CA ASP A 318 -17.28 8.51 6.45
C ASP A 318 -17.30 10.06 6.45
N THR A 319 -16.40 10.71 7.21
CA THR A 319 -16.17 12.17 7.18
C THR A 319 -14.86 12.53 6.49
N LEU A 320 -13.77 11.83 6.83
CA LEU A 320 -12.42 12.10 6.34
C LEU A 320 -12.28 11.87 4.83
N LEU A 321 -12.82 10.76 4.30
CA LEU A 321 -12.66 10.43 2.89
C LEU A 321 -13.44 11.37 1.96
N PRO A 322 -14.70 11.76 2.25
CA PRO A 322 -15.36 12.83 1.50
C PRO A 322 -14.56 14.13 1.47
N LEU A 323 -13.98 14.55 2.60
CA LEU A 323 -13.09 15.72 2.65
C LEU A 323 -11.88 15.51 1.75
N ALA A 324 -11.19 14.38 1.85
CA ALA A 324 -10.05 14.02 1.01
C ALA A 324 -10.40 14.06 -0.50
N TYR A 325 -11.58 13.56 -0.89
CA TYR A 325 -12.03 13.57 -2.29
C TYR A 325 -12.29 14.97 -2.86
N SER A 326 -12.57 15.95 -2.00
CA SER A 326 -12.77 17.34 -2.41
C SER A 326 -11.47 18.03 -2.83
N ILE A 327 -10.31 17.53 -2.39
CA ILE A 327 -9.00 18.11 -2.63
C ILE A 327 -8.48 17.72 -4.04
N LYS A 328 -8.33 18.70 -4.92
CA LYS A 328 -8.04 18.52 -6.36
C LYS A 328 -6.54 18.64 -6.67
N ILE A 329 -5.75 17.62 -6.32
CA ILE A 329 -4.29 17.65 -6.48
C ILE A 329 -3.74 16.98 -7.76
N SER A 330 -4.57 16.37 -8.61
CA SER A 330 -4.06 15.45 -9.65
C SER A 330 -3.11 16.11 -10.65
N LYS A 331 -3.46 17.27 -11.20
CA LYS A 331 -2.58 18.00 -12.13
C LYS A 331 -1.32 18.52 -11.41
N ARG A 332 -1.53 19.09 -10.21
CA ARG A 332 -0.45 19.69 -9.42
C ARG A 332 0.59 18.66 -8.98
N LEU A 333 0.18 17.43 -8.65
CA LEU A 333 1.10 16.35 -8.33
C LEU A 333 2.06 16.06 -9.49
N GLU A 334 1.58 15.99 -10.73
CA GLU A 334 2.48 15.73 -11.88
C GLU A 334 3.44 16.91 -12.11
N GLU A 335 2.96 18.15 -11.97
CA GLU A 335 3.81 19.35 -12.05
C GLU A 335 4.93 19.32 -11.00
N LEU A 336 4.59 19.00 -9.73
CA LEU A 336 5.55 18.92 -8.63
C LEU A 336 6.53 17.74 -8.79
N LYS A 337 6.10 16.64 -9.41
CA LYS A 337 7.00 15.53 -9.76
C LYS A 337 8.05 15.98 -10.78
N LEU A 338 7.63 16.66 -11.85
CA LEU A 338 8.55 17.21 -12.85
C LEU A 338 9.50 18.26 -12.25
N GLU A 339 9.03 19.04 -11.29
CA GLU A 339 9.86 19.98 -10.53
C GLU A 339 10.92 19.24 -9.69
N TYR A 340 10.52 18.22 -8.94
CA TYR A 340 11.44 17.39 -8.16
C TYR A 340 12.54 16.77 -9.03
N GLU A 341 12.15 16.19 -10.19
CA GLU A 341 13.07 15.61 -11.16
C GLU A 341 14.04 16.64 -11.76
N LYS A 342 13.60 17.89 -11.99
CA LYS A 342 14.49 18.96 -12.48
C LYS A 342 15.53 19.39 -11.46
N VAL A 343 15.16 19.45 -10.19
CA VAL A 343 16.04 19.86 -9.09
C VAL A 343 17.06 18.75 -8.80
N HIS A 344 16.59 17.52 -8.62
CA HIS A 344 17.42 16.40 -8.15
C HIS A 344 18.04 15.58 -9.30
N GLY A 345 17.50 15.68 -10.52
CA GLY A 345 18.08 15.04 -11.70
C GLY A 345 19.43 15.63 -12.13
N LYS A 346 19.69 16.90 -11.79
CA LYS A 346 21.01 17.54 -12.00
C LYS A 346 22.07 17.03 -11.01
N GLU A 347 21.68 16.69 -9.79
CA GLU A 347 22.58 16.10 -8.78
C GLU A 347 22.96 14.66 -9.13
N GLY A 348 22.03 13.88 -9.70
CA GLY A 348 22.29 12.51 -10.19
C GLY A 348 23.40 12.43 -11.25
N GLN A 349 23.51 13.42 -12.15
CA GLN A 349 24.58 13.47 -13.15
C GLN A 349 25.96 13.78 -12.52
N SER A 350 26.01 14.60 -11.48
CA SER A 350 27.25 14.89 -10.73
C SER A 350 27.75 13.67 -9.95
N ILE A 351 26.83 12.90 -9.35
CA ILE A 351 27.14 11.68 -8.60
C ILE A 351 27.59 10.54 -9.54
N ILE A 352 26.95 10.39 -10.70
CA ILE A 352 27.38 9.40 -11.73
C ILE A 352 28.76 9.77 -12.28
N THR A 353 29.05 11.06 -12.46
CA THR A 353 30.38 11.52 -12.94
C THR A 353 31.47 11.25 -11.90
N ARG A 354 31.20 11.51 -10.61
CA ARG A 354 32.11 11.15 -9.49
C ARG A 354 32.27 9.64 -9.29
N GLY A 355 31.19 8.87 -9.44
CA GLY A 355 31.20 7.40 -9.35
C GLY A 355 31.99 6.74 -10.49
N LYS A 356 31.86 7.26 -11.71
CA LYS A 356 32.68 6.82 -12.87
C LYS A 356 34.15 7.18 -12.68
N GLN A 357 34.47 8.33 -12.10
CA GLN A 357 35.85 8.72 -11.79
C GLN A 357 36.48 7.80 -10.74
N LYS A 358 35.71 7.41 -9.71
CA LYS A 358 36.16 6.48 -8.66
C LYS A 358 36.34 5.04 -9.19
N GLN A 359 35.44 4.56 -10.05
CA GLN A 359 35.59 3.26 -10.71
C GLN A 359 36.75 3.22 -11.71
N LEU A 360 37.05 4.31 -12.42
CA LEU A 360 38.22 4.40 -13.30
C LEU A 360 39.55 4.38 -12.52
N LEU A 361 39.58 4.96 -11.31
CA LEU A 361 40.74 4.90 -10.41
C LEU A 361 40.95 3.50 -9.81
N GLU A 362 39.86 2.80 -9.45
CA GLU A 362 39.92 1.43 -8.93
C GLU A 362 40.29 0.40 -10.02
N ARG A 363 39.81 0.58 -11.26
CA ARG A 363 40.12 -0.30 -12.40
C ARG A 363 41.58 -0.21 -12.86
N ASN A 364 42.24 0.93 -12.63
CA ASN A 364 43.66 1.10 -12.88
C ASN A 364 44.55 0.53 -11.75
N GLY A 365 43.99 0.29 -10.56
CA GLY A 365 44.69 -0.34 -9.43
C GLY A 365 44.66 -1.86 -9.41
N SER A 366 43.65 -2.50 -10.03
CA SER A 366 43.43 -3.95 -9.93
C SER A 366 43.88 -4.77 -11.17
N SER A 367 44.69 -4.22 -12.07
CA SER A 367 45.21 -4.96 -13.24
C SER A 367 46.37 -5.93 -12.92
N ARG A 368 46.41 -6.51 -11.70
CA ARG A 368 47.26 -7.65 -11.37
C ARG A 368 46.46 -8.61 -10.48
N HIS A 369 46.28 -9.83 -11.00
CA HIS A 369 45.69 -11.02 -10.37
C HIS A 369 44.18 -11.23 -10.59
N SER A 370 43.84 -11.99 -11.62
CA SER A 370 43.45 -13.41 -11.47
C SER A 370 42.73 -13.89 -12.73
N LYS A 371 43.41 -14.74 -13.49
CA LYS A 371 42.79 -15.68 -14.42
C LYS A 371 42.61 -17.00 -13.65
N GLN A 372 41.53 -17.71 -13.95
CA GLN A 372 41.16 -19.09 -13.58
C GLN A 372 40.09 -19.21 -12.49
N ALA A 373 38.88 -19.60 -12.93
CA ALA A 373 38.23 -20.85 -12.54
C ALA A 373 36.87 -20.96 -13.25
N GLU A 374 36.87 -21.56 -14.44
CA GLU A 374 35.68 -22.14 -15.06
C GLU A 374 35.82 -23.66 -14.94
N LYS A 375 34.93 -24.33 -14.20
CA LYS A 375 34.19 -25.51 -14.67
C LYS A 375 33.40 -26.23 -13.56
N GLN A 376 32.26 -26.76 -14.02
CA GLN A 376 31.42 -27.84 -13.50
C GLN A 376 30.39 -27.50 -12.42
N LYS A 377 29.11 -27.50 -12.83
CA LYS A 377 28.19 -28.61 -12.52
C LYS A 377 26.99 -28.59 -13.48
N GLY A 378 26.72 -29.74 -14.10
CA GLY A 378 25.45 -30.06 -14.74
C GLY A 378 24.52 -30.74 -13.75
N GLY A 379 23.24 -30.38 -13.81
CA GLY A 379 22.14 -30.97 -13.06
C GLY A 379 20.87 -30.24 -13.48
N LEU A 380 19.87 -30.99 -13.93
CA LEU A 380 18.63 -30.51 -14.56
C LEU A 380 17.78 -29.71 -13.55
N ILE A 381 18.02 -28.40 -13.48
CA ILE A 381 17.18 -27.39 -12.82
C ILE A 381 17.01 -26.28 -13.86
N GLN A 382 15.77 -25.83 -14.09
CA GLN A 382 15.51 -24.72 -15.03
C GLN A 382 16.46 -23.56 -14.72
N SER A 383 17.22 -23.12 -15.73
CA SER A 383 18.35 -22.22 -15.56
C SER A 383 17.91 -20.87 -14.98
N PRO A 384 18.81 -20.11 -14.32
CA PRO A 384 18.59 -18.70 -13.97
C PRO A 384 18.10 -17.83 -15.14
N GLU A 385 18.33 -18.28 -16.39
CA GLU A 385 17.80 -17.63 -17.58
C GLU A 385 16.28 -17.75 -17.71
N ALA A 386 15.63 -18.81 -17.19
CA ALA A 386 14.17 -18.95 -17.21
C ALA A 386 13.50 -17.86 -16.35
N VAL A 387 14.05 -17.61 -15.15
CA VAL A 387 13.61 -16.52 -14.28
C VAL A 387 13.90 -15.15 -14.90
N LEU A 388 15.04 -14.98 -15.57
CA LEU A 388 15.39 -13.74 -16.27
C LEU A 388 14.48 -13.49 -17.49
N LEU A 389 14.17 -14.53 -18.27
CA LEU A 389 13.25 -14.48 -19.41
C LEU A 389 11.81 -14.21 -18.95
N GLN A 390 11.41 -14.73 -17.79
CA GLN A 390 10.11 -14.45 -17.19
C GLN A 390 10.04 -13.03 -16.61
N LYS A 391 11.12 -12.53 -16.00
CA LYS A 391 11.28 -11.11 -15.61
C LYS A 391 11.23 -10.18 -16.82
N LEU A 392 11.85 -10.55 -17.94
CA LEU A 392 11.80 -9.77 -19.19
C LEU A 392 10.41 -9.82 -19.84
N SER A 393 9.72 -10.97 -19.77
CA SER A 393 8.32 -11.12 -20.19
C SER A 393 7.38 -10.22 -19.37
N LEU A 394 7.54 -10.23 -18.04
CA LEU A 394 6.78 -9.38 -17.12
C LEU A 394 7.09 -7.89 -17.34
N ARG A 395 8.36 -7.51 -17.53
CA ARG A 395 8.76 -6.12 -17.82
C ARG A 395 8.17 -5.61 -19.13
N ARG A 396 8.14 -6.45 -20.18
CA ARG A 396 7.46 -6.13 -21.46
C ARG A 396 5.95 -6.02 -21.28
N HIS A 397 5.34 -6.91 -20.50
CA HIS A 397 3.90 -6.87 -20.21
C HIS A 397 3.49 -5.62 -19.40
N PHE A 398 4.24 -5.26 -18.34
CA PHE A 398 4.02 -4.03 -17.58
C PHE A 398 4.20 -2.79 -18.46
N SER A 399 5.20 -2.79 -19.35
CA SER A 399 5.40 -1.69 -20.29
C SER A 399 4.27 -1.57 -21.33
N HIS A 400 3.71 -2.68 -21.82
CA HIS A 400 2.59 -2.68 -22.76
C HIS A 400 1.27 -2.27 -22.09
N ARG A 401 0.98 -2.77 -20.88
CA ARG A 401 -0.21 -2.38 -20.11
C ARG A 401 -0.18 -0.92 -19.65
N LYS A 402 0.99 -0.37 -19.30
CA LYS A 402 1.15 1.07 -19.04
C LYS A 402 0.72 1.89 -20.27
N ALA A 403 1.14 1.49 -21.46
CA ALA A 403 0.74 2.15 -22.70
C ALA A 403 -0.77 2.04 -23.00
N GLU A 404 -1.43 0.94 -22.63
CA GLU A 404 -2.90 0.81 -22.75
C GLU A 404 -3.65 1.62 -21.68
N TYR A 405 -3.15 1.66 -20.45
CA TYR A 405 -3.74 2.44 -19.37
C TYR A 405 -3.62 3.95 -19.61
N ASP A 406 -2.46 4.43 -20.06
CA ASP A 406 -2.25 5.84 -20.42
C ASP A 406 -3.19 6.28 -21.57
N LYS A 407 -3.48 5.37 -22.51
CA LYS A 407 -4.50 5.59 -23.56
C LYS A 407 -5.92 5.64 -22.99
N LEU A 408 -6.25 4.76 -22.03
CA LEU A 408 -7.56 4.72 -21.38
C LEU A 408 -7.78 5.96 -20.49
N ASP A 409 -6.81 6.36 -19.66
CA ASP A 409 -6.92 7.55 -18.81
C ASP A 409 -6.97 8.84 -19.66
N GLY A 410 -6.19 8.90 -20.75
CA GLY A 410 -6.30 9.96 -21.76
C GLY A 410 -7.69 10.06 -22.40
N SER A 411 -8.28 8.91 -22.77
CA SER A 411 -9.63 8.85 -23.38
C SER A 411 -10.76 9.21 -22.39
N VAL A 412 -10.62 8.84 -21.12
CA VAL A 412 -11.57 9.20 -20.04
C VAL A 412 -11.47 10.69 -19.74
N THR A 413 -10.26 11.26 -19.78
CA THR A 413 -10.03 12.69 -19.56
C THR A 413 -10.58 13.53 -20.72
N GLN A 414 -10.37 13.11 -21.97
CA GLN A 414 -10.96 13.76 -23.15
C GLN A 414 -12.50 13.68 -23.16
N SER A 415 -13.06 12.50 -22.89
CA SER A 415 -14.52 12.31 -22.82
C SER A 415 -15.16 13.16 -21.71
N GLY A 416 -14.45 13.33 -20.58
CA GLY A 416 -14.88 14.21 -19.49
C GLY A 416 -14.86 15.69 -19.85
N GLN A 417 -13.87 16.14 -20.62
CA GLN A 417 -13.75 17.52 -21.11
C GLN A 417 -14.79 17.84 -22.20
N GLU A 418 -15.10 16.89 -23.08
CA GLU A 418 -16.16 17.06 -24.10
C GLU A 418 -17.56 17.14 -23.49
N LEU A 419 -17.85 16.35 -22.45
CA LEU A 419 -19.12 16.47 -21.72
C LEU A 419 -19.24 17.81 -21.00
N GLN A 420 -18.17 18.29 -20.34
CA GLN A 420 -18.18 19.62 -19.72
C GLN A 420 -18.40 20.75 -20.74
N ARG A 421 -17.81 20.65 -21.94
CA ARG A 421 -18.03 21.62 -23.02
C ARG A 421 -19.48 21.61 -23.52
N ARG A 422 -20.09 20.43 -23.66
CA ARG A 422 -21.50 20.28 -24.05
C ARG A 422 -22.45 20.84 -23.00
N ASP A 423 -22.19 20.57 -21.72
CA ASP A 423 -23.01 21.10 -20.62
C ASP A 423 -22.88 22.63 -20.52
N SER A 424 -21.69 23.20 -20.73
CA SER A 424 -21.51 24.67 -20.79
C SER A 424 -22.21 25.31 -22.00
N GLN A 425 -22.25 24.64 -23.15
CA GLN A 425 -22.97 25.11 -24.34
C GLN A 425 -24.49 25.00 -24.21
N LEU A 426 -24.99 24.01 -23.47
CA LEU A 426 -26.42 23.88 -23.18
C LEU A 426 -26.88 24.93 -22.17
N MET A 427 -26.05 25.24 -21.16
CA MET A 427 -26.34 26.31 -20.20
C MET A 427 -26.31 27.70 -20.85
N SER A 428 -25.44 27.96 -21.83
CA SER A 428 -25.42 29.26 -22.53
C SER A 428 -26.61 29.46 -23.47
N ARG A 429 -27.15 28.37 -24.04
CA ARG A 429 -28.36 28.39 -24.88
C ARG A 429 -29.64 28.60 -24.08
N HIS A 430 -29.67 28.20 -22.81
CA HIS A 430 -30.80 28.47 -21.91
C HIS A 430 -30.75 29.85 -21.24
N ALA A 431 -29.63 30.57 -21.32
CA ALA A 431 -29.50 31.94 -20.81
C ALA A 431 -29.80 33.02 -21.87
N THR A 432 -30.05 32.62 -23.12
CA THR A 432 -30.31 33.53 -24.27
C THR A 432 -31.71 33.32 -24.88
N SER A 433 -32.56 32.55 -24.22
CA SER A 433 -34.00 32.45 -24.46
C SER A 433 -34.73 32.75 -23.16
#